data_AF-A0A954NLI7-F1
#
_entry.id   AF-A0A954NLI7-F1
#
_cell.length_a   1.000
_cell.length_b   1.000
_cell.length_c   1.000
_cell.angle_alpha   90.00
_cell.angle_beta   90.00
_cell.angle_gamma   90.00
#
_symmetry.space_group_name_H-M   'P 1'
#
loop_
_entity.id
_entity.type
_entity.pdbx_description
1 polymer ?
#
loop_
_entity_poly.entity_id
_entity_poly.type
_entity_poly.pdbx_seq_one_letter_code
_entity_poly.pdbx_strand_id
1 'polypeptide(L)'
;METATVYLSEEKRRQALDAAHQLFMTGPDWLTFFRRTLGIDGTVRQLFPGQEEFVAFERTEEYSQIQQMVTALRALKKNPSQSAEPTRVITVRLPKSVHEALRAEANDHDISMNWLCIAKLLQAFQDDNLPTPPGPVRKKPTGSPQLKVVNGATTETVPYPIGPTGVPYRPQTATNRLDGNHSVPAPHAAFGSAPIRINPPYPGTNNQ
;
A
#
# COMPACT_ATOMS: atom_id res chain seq x y z
N MET A 1 5.74 36.23 -8.99
CA MET A 1 4.81 35.51 -9.88
C MET A 1 3.43 35.75 -9.32
N GLU A 2 2.57 36.45 -10.04
CA GLU A 2 1.17 36.64 -9.64
C GLU A 2 0.49 35.27 -9.61
N THR A 3 0.10 34.82 -8.42
CA THR A 3 -0.80 33.68 -8.29
C THR A 3 -2.14 34.11 -8.84
N ALA A 4 -2.47 33.71 -10.06
CA ALA A 4 -3.82 33.83 -10.58
C ALA A 4 -4.75 33.10 -9.61
N THR A 5 -5.52 33.85 -8.82
CA THR A 5 -6.56 33.29 -7.96
C THR A 5 -7.61 32.66 -8.86
N VAL A 6 -7.58 31.32 -8.95
CA VAL A 6 -8.63 30.55 -9.62
C VAL A 6 -9.89 30.68 -8.77
N TYR A 7 -10.89 31.39 -9.30
CA TYR A 7 -12.18 31.54 -8.64
C TYR A 7 -13.02 30.28 -8.86
N LEU A 8 -13.22 29.51 -7.80
CA LEU A 8 -14.13 28.37 -7.80
C LEU A 8 -15.56 28.83 -7.56
N SER A 9 -16.47 28.42 -8.43
CA SER A 9 -17.91 28.63 -8.23
C SER A 9 -18.37 27.94 -6.95
N GLU A 10 -18.98 28.71 -6.02
CA GLU A 10 -19.55 28.16 -4.79
C GLU A 10 -20.61 27.09 -5.06
N GLU A 11 -21.39 27.27 -6.13
CA GLU A 11 -22.39 26.30 -6.57
C GLU A 11 -21.74 24.96 -6.91
N LYS A 12 -20.63 24.96 -7.67
CA LYS A 12 -19.90 23.72 -7.99
C LYS A 12 -19.35 23.04 -6.74
N ARG A 13 -18.81 23.82 -5.79
CA ARG A 13 -18.27 23.28 -4.51
C ARG A 13 -19.37 22.62 -3.69
N ARG A 14 -20.51 23.28 -3.55
CA ARG A 14 -21.68 22.75 -2.86
C ARG A 14 -22.23 21.53 -3.57
N GLN A 15 -22.35 21.57 -4.90
CA GLN A 15 -22.82 20.45 -5.71
C GLN A 15 -21.94 19.20 -5.53
N ALA A 16 -20.61 19.37 -5.46
CA ALA A 16 -19.69 18.28 -5.16
C ALA A 16 -19.94 17.66 -3.78
N LEU A 17 -20.12 18.51 -2.76
CA LEU A 17 -20.41 18.08 -1.39
C LEU A 17 -21.77 17.38 -1.28
N ASP A 18 -22.81 17.94 -1.89
CA ASP A 18 -24.16 17.36 -1.90
C ASP A 18 -24.17 15.98 -2.56
N ALA A 19 -23.53 15.85 -3.73
CA ALA A 19 -23.41 14.56 -4.40
C ALA A 19 -22.67 13.52 -3.55
N ALA A 20 -21.62 13.93 -2.84
CA ALA A 20 -20.90 13.07 -1.92
C ALA A 20 -21.77 12.66 -0.72
N HIS A 21 -22.49 13.60 -0.10
CA HIS A 21 -23.41 13.32 1.01
C HIS A 21 -24.50 12.32 0.62
N GLN A 22 -25.14 12.51 -0.54
CA GLN A 22 -26.17 11.60 -1.03
C GLN A 22 -25.63 10.18 -1.18
N LEU A 23 -24.42 10.01 -1.72
CA LEU A 23 -23.79 8.70 -1.82
C LEU A 23 -23.40 8.14 -0.45
N PHE A 24 -22.90 8.96 0.47
CA PHE A 24 -22.51 8.52 1.81
C PHE A 24 -23.71 7.94 2.59
N MET A 25 -24.90 8.54 2.44
CA MET A 25 -26.13 8.07 3.06
C MET A 25 -26.58 6.66 2.60
N THR A 26 -26.14 6.19 1.42
CA THR A 26 -26.46 4.83 0.96
C THR A 26 -25.61 3.74 1.65
N GLY A 27 -24.70 4.11 2.56
CA GLY A 27 -23.80 3.18 3.27
C GLY A 27 -22.85 2.36 2.36
N PRO A 28 -22.23 2.96 1.33
CA PRO A 28 -21.31 2.26 0.45
C PRO A 28 -20.06 1.80 1.21
N ASP A 29 -19.30 0.86 0.64
CA ASP A 29 -17.94 0.65 1.10
C ASP A 29 -17.05 1.87 0.73
N TRP A 30 -15.95 2.04 1.46
CA TRP A 30 -15.07 3.20 1.32
C TRP A 30 -14.49 3.33 -0.10
N LEU A 31 -14.26 2.21 -0.80
CA LEU A 31 -13.62 2.19 -2.10
C LEU A 31 -14.62 2.56 -3.20
N THR A 32 -15.85 2.02 -3.13
CA THR A 32 -16.96 2.45 -3.99
C THR A 32 -17.25 3.93 -3.83
N PHE A 33 -17.25 4.43 -2.59
CA PHE A 33 -17.41 5.86 -2.31
C PHE A 33 -16.29 6.67 -2.95
N PHE A 34 -15.03 6.32 -2.68
CA PHE A 34 -13.87 7.01 -3.22
C PHE A 34 -13.89 7.05 -4.75
N ARG A 35 -14.10 5.90 -5.40
CA ARG A 35 -14.11 5.80 -6.87
C ARG A 35 -15.19 6.66 -7.52
N ARG A 36 -16.40 6.71 -6.93
CA ARG A 36 -17.52 7.50 -7.47
C ARG A 36 -17.40 9.00 -7.18
N THR A 37 -16.64 9.40 -6.17
CA THR A 37 -16.53 10.81 -5.75
C THR A 37 -15.21 11.43 -6.21
N LEU A 38 -14.09 10.99 -5.63
CA LEU A 38 -12.74 11.52 -5.80
C LEU A 38 -11.90 10.78 -6.84
N GLY A 39 -12.34 9.59 -7.26
CA GLY A 39 -11.68 8.80 -8.30
C GLY A 39 -11.58 9.54 -9.63
N ILE A 40 -10.78 9.00 -10.56
CA ILE A 40 -10.48 9.61 -11.87
C ILE A 40 -11.76 9.99 -12.63
N ASP A 41 -12.76 9.10 -12.62
CA ASP A 41 -14.07 9.30 -13.26
C ASP A 41 -15.15 9.78 -12.27
N GLY A 42 -14.76 10.17 -11.06
CA GLY A 42 -15.65 10.55 -9.98
C GLY A 42 -16.33 11.89 -10.22
N THR A 43 -17.46 12.10 -9.54
CA THR A 43 -18.27 13.33 -9.70
C THR A 43 -17.47 14.60 -9.44
N VAL A 44 -16.54 14.59 -8.49
CA VAL A 44 -15.70 15.77 -8.19
C VAL A 44 -14.75 16.08 -9.36
N ARG A 45 -14.10 15.06 -9.95
CA ARG A 45 -13.24 15.22 -11.13
C ARG A 45 -14.00 15.73 -12.34
N GLN A 46 -15.27 15.35 -12.50
CA GLN A 46 -16.12 15.83 -13.58
C GLN A 46 -16.53 17.30 -13.40
N LEU A 47 -16.76 17.75 -12.16
CA LEU A 47 -17.11 19.14 -11.85
C LEU A 47 -15.93 20.12 -11.97
N PHE A 48 -14.72 19.62 -11.70
CA PHE A 48 -13.46 20.36 -11.76
C PHE A 48 -12.47 19.66 -12.72
N PRO A 49 -12.70 19.75 -14.04
CA PRO A 49 -11.86 19.07 -15.03
C PRO A 49 -10.47 19.70 -15.16
N GLY A 50 -10.33 20.99 -14.82
CA GLY A 50 -9.04 21.68 -14.82
C GLY A 50 -8.20 21.30 -13.60
N GLN A 51 -6.91 21.00 -13.81
CA GLN A 51 -6.00 20.67 -12.69
C GLN A 51 -5.92 21.81 -11.68
N GLU A 52 -5.85 23.06 -12.14
CA GLU A 52 -5.78 24.23 -11.26
C GLU A 52 -7.09 24.42 -10.45
N GLU A 53 -8.25 24.16 -11.07
CA GLU A 53 -9.56 24.20 -10.38
C GLU A 53 -9.65 23.10 -9.32
N PHE A 54 -9.24 21.87 -9.65
CA PHE A 54 -9.26 20.75 -8.72
C PHE A 54 -8.33 21.01 -7.53
N VAL A 55 -7.11 21.47 -7.80
CA VAL A 55 -6.12 21.84 -6.77
C VAL A 55 -6.61 22.99 -5.87
N ALA A 56 -7.34 23.95 -6.43
CA ALA A 56 -8.00 24.97 -5.64
C ALA A 56 -9.13 24.37 -4.78
N PHE A 57 -9.87 23.37 -5.29
CA PHE A 57 -10.94 22.69 -4.56
C PHE A 57 -10.41 21.87 -3.38
N GLU A 58 -9.24 21.24 -3.52
CA GLU A 58 -8.61 20.49 -2.43
C GLU A 58 -8.31 21.35 -1.19
N ARG A 59 -8.23 22.68 -1.35
CA ARG A 59 -8.02 23.63 -0.25
C ARG A 59 -9.32 24.10 0.42
N THR A 60 -10.49 23.64 -0.04
CA THR A 60 -11.78 24.12 0.49
C THR A 60 -12.31 23.24 1.63
N GLU A 61 -13.26 23.81 2.37
CA GLU A 61 -13.93 23.09 3.47
C GLU A 61 -14.75 21.92 2.94
N GLU A 62 -15.40 22.06 1.78
CA GLU A 62 -16.20 21.00 1.17
C GLU A 62 -15.35 19.75 0.88
N TYR A 63 -14.16 19.93 0.33
CA TYR A 63 -13.24 18.81 0.11
C TYR A 63 -12.82 18.15 1.44
N SER A 64 -12.55 18.97 2.46
CA SER A 64 -12.21 18.47 3.81
C SER A 64 -13.34 17.61 4.39
N GLN A 65 -14.60 18.01 4.20
CA GLN A 65 -15.77 17.22 4.62
C GLN A 65 -15.88 15.90 3.83
N ILE A 66 -15.64 15.91 2.52
CA ILE A 66 -15.59 14.69 1.70
C ILE A 66 -14.49 13.74 2.19
N GLN A 67 -13.30 14.25 2.53
CA GLN A 67 -12.23 13.42 3.11
C GLN A 67 -12.58 12.83 4.47
N GLN A 68 -13.32 13.57 5.31
CA GLN A 68 -13.83 13.05 6.58
C GLN A 68 -14.81 11.89 6.36
N MET A 69 -15.69 11.98 5.35
CA MET A 69 -16.57 10.88 4.96
C MET A 69 -15.78 9.63 4.52
N VAL A 70 -14.74 9.79 3.70
CA VAL A 70 -13.84 8.67 3.31
C VAL A 70 -13.21 8.03 4.55
N THR A 71 -12.70 8.86 5.46
CA THR A 71 -12.05 8.42 6.70
C THR A 71 -13.02 7.62 7.58
N ALA A 72 -14.26 8.11 7.73
CA ALA A 72 -15.32 7.44 8.47
C ALA A 72 -15.67 6.07 7.86
N LEU A 73 -15.88 5.99 6.54
CA LEU A 73 -16.14 4.71 5.85
C LEU A 73 -14.99 3.71 6.01
N ARG A 74 -13.77 4.21 6.06
CA ARG A 74 -12.58 3.37 6.24
C ARG A 74 -12.51 2.82 7.67
N ALA A 75 -12.83 3.63 8.68
CA ALA A 75 -12.87 3.19 10.09
C ALA A 75 -13.90 2.08 10.34
N LEU A 76 -14.99 2.05 9.57
CA LEU A 76 -16.06 1.04 9.67
C LEU A 76 -15.64 -0.39 9.28
N LYS A 77 -14.41 -0.62 8.80
CA LYS A 77 -13.85 -1.95 8.44
C LYS A 77 -14.74 -2.81 7.52
N LYS A 78 -15.69 -2.21 6.80
CA LYS A 78 -16.47 -2.87 5.74
C LYS A 78 -15.54 -3.06 4.56
N ASN A 79 -14.77 -4.14 4.59
CA ASN A 79 -13.84 -4.48 3.52
C ASN A 79 -14.66 -4.62 2.23
N PRO A 80 -14.29 -3.92 1.13
CA PRO A 80 -14.90 -4.20 -0.16
C PRO A 80 -14.74 -5.69 -0.45
N SER A 81 -15.78 -6.32 -1.00
CA SER A 81 -15.67 -7.70 -1.43
C SER A 81 -14.44 -7.81 -2.35
N GLN A 82 -13.53 -8.74 -2.05
CA GLN A 82 -12.23 -8.86 -2.74
C GLN A 82 -12.37 -9.08 -4.26
N SER A 83 -13.58 -9.36 -4.76
CA SER A 83 -13.87 -9.48 -6.19
C SER A 83 -14.24 -8.16 -6.88
N ALA A 84 -14.44 -7.05 -6.15
CA ALA A 84 -14.97 -5.81 -6.71
C ALA A 84 -13.90 -4.91 -7.36
N GLU A 85 -12.65 -4.97 -6.89
CA GLU A 85 -11.57 -4.14 -7.44
C GLU A 85 -10.22 -4.87 -7.40
N PRO A 86 -9.53 -5.03 -8.55
CA PRO A 86 -8.24 -5.71 -8.58
C PRO A 86 -7.18 -4.87 -7.86
N THR A 87 -6.58 -5.42 -6.80
CA THR A 87 -5.49 -4.74 -6.09
C THR A 87 -4.24 -4.67 -6.97
N ARG A 88 -3.59 -3.50 -6.99
CA ARG A 88 -2.29 -3.27 -7.64
C ARG A 88 -1.26 -2.94 -6.57
N VAL A 89 -0.03 -3.41 -6.75
CA VAL A 89 1.07 -3.18 -5.81
C VAL A 89 1.92 -2.01 -6.32
N ILE A 90 2.17 -1.04 -5.44
CA ILE A 90 3.19 -0.01 -5.64
C ILE A 90 4.42 -0.36 -4.79
N THR A 91 5.62 -0.26 -5.37
CA THR A 91 6.87 -0.42 -4.63
C THR A 91 7.55 0.94 -4.50
N VAL A 92 7.69 1.43 -3.28
CA VAL A 92 8.34 2.72 -2.98
C VAL A 92 9.71 2.47 -2.35
N ARG A 93 10.76 3.12 -2.87
CA ARG A 93 12.09 3.10 -2.26
C ARG A 93 12.17 4.18 -1.19
N LEU A 94 12.23 3.77 0.08
CA LEU A 94 12.35 4.67 1.22
C LEU A 94 13.73 4.55 1.87
N PRO A 95 14.34 5.66 2.34
CA PRO A 95 15.47 5.59 3.27
C PRO A 95 15.10 4.78 4.51
N LYS A 96 16.08 4.06 5.08
CA LYS A 96 15.86 3.21 6.26
C LYS A 96 15.19 3.95 7.41
N SER A 97 15.65 5.16 7.72
CA SER A 97 15.10 6.00 8.79
C SER A 97 13.62 6.35 8.57
N VAL A 98 13.23 6.67 7.34
CA VAL A 98 11.83 7.00 6.99
C VAL A 98 10.94 5.76 7.13
N HIS A 99 11.42 4.61 6.66
CA HIS A 99 10.69 3.36 6.81
C HIS A 99 10.52 2.96 8.28
N GLU A 100 11.56 3.11 9.10
CA GLU A 100 11.50 2.82 10.55
C GLU A 100 10.53 3.78 11.27
N ALA A 101 10.52 5.06 10.91
CA ALA A 101 9.56 6.02 11.44
C ALA A 101 8.10 5.63 11.13
N LEU A 102 7.80 5.25 9.87
CA LEU A 102 6.46 4.77 9.49
C LEU A 102 6.05 3.50 10.24
N ARG A 103 7.01 2.60 10.49
CA ARG A 103 6.77 1.37 11.23
C ARG A 103 6.47 1.65 12.70
N ALA A 104 7.22 2.56 13.33
CA ALA A 104 6.98 2.98 14.70
C ALA A 104 5.61 3.66 14.85
N GLU A 105 5.29 4.61 13.97
CA GLU A 105 3.98 5.30 13.96
C GLU A 105 2.82 4.31 13.80
N ALA A 106 2.93 3.33 12.90
CA ALA A 106 1.90 2.31 12.73
C ALA A 106 1.72 1.45 14.00
N ASN A 107 2.82 1.15 14.69
CA ASN A 107 2.80 0.40 15.95
C ASN A 107 2.18 1.21 17.09
N ASP A 108 2.48 2.52 17.19
CA ASP A 108 1.90 3.42 18.20
C ASP A 108 0.38 3.56 18.05
N HIS A 109 -0.13 3.34 16.84
CA HIS A 109 -1.55 3.37 16.51
C HIS A 109 -2.21 1.98 16.39
N ASP A 110 -1.51 0.89 16.72
CA ASP A 110 -2.01 -0.50 16.63
C ASP A 110 -2.60 -0.88 15.25
N ILE A 111 -2.02 -0.34 14.17
CA ILE A 111 -2.45 -0.59 12.79
C ILE A 111 -1.31 -1.17 11.95
N SER A 112 -1.65 -1.82 10.84
CA SER A 112 -0.62 -2.27 9.89
C SER A 112 0.02 -1.08 9.19
N MET A 113 1.30 -1.20 8.84
CA MET A 113 2.01 -0.19 8.06
C MET A 113 1.30 0.12 6.73
N ASN A 114 0.70 -0.88 6.07
CA ASN A 114 -0.09 -0.66 4.86
C ASN A 114 -1.34 0.22 5.12
N TRP A 115 -2.01 0.00 6.26
CA TRP A 115 -3.16 0.82 6.64
C TRP A 115 -2.78 2.30 6.80
N LEU A 116 -1.68 2.55 7.51
CA LEU A 116 -1.13 3.90 7.70
C LEU A 116 -0.72 4.53 6.36
N CYS A 117 0.04 3.80 5.53
CA CYS A 117 0.51 4.31 4.24
C CYS A 117 -0.66 4.70 3.32
N ILE A 118 -1.69 3.86 3.20
CA ILE A 118 -2.88 4.21 2.40
C ILE A 118 -3.59 5.43 3.01
N ALA A 119 -3.63 5.59 4.34
CA ALA A 119 -4.24 6.77 4.98
C ALA A 119 -3.53 8.05 4.55
N LYS A 120 -2.20 8.05 4.63
CA LYS A 120 -1.38 9.21 4.24
C LYS A 120 -1.45 9.50 2.74
N LEU A 121 -1.54 8.47 1.89
CA LEU A 121 -1.66 8.65 0.43
C LEU A 121 -3.01 9.23 0.00
N LEU A 122 -4.07 9.06 0.80
CA LEU A 122 -5.39 9.61 0.50
C LEU A 122 -5.54 11.09 0.87
N GLN A 123 -4.65 11.62 1.71
CA GLN A 123 -4.66 13.03 2.10
C GLN A 123 -4.16 13.90 0.93
N ALA A 124 -4.76 15.08 0.77
CA ALA A 124 -4.29 16.02 -0.25
C ALA A 124 -2.90 16.55 0.14
N PHE A 125 -2.00 16.60 -0.82
CA PHE A 125 -0.69 17.20 -0.63
C PHE A 125 -0.79 18.71 -0.89
N GLN A 126 -0.02 19.48 -0.13
CA GLN A 126 0.23 20.88 -0.47
C GLN A 126 1.32 20.89 -1.56
N ASP A 127 0.97 21.32 -2.77
CA ASP A 127 1.87 21.31 -3.94
C ASP A 127 3.21 21.99 -3.67
N ASP A 128 3.23 22.99 -2.78
CA ASP A 128 4.44 23.74 -2.39
C ASP A 128 5.52 22.87 -1.74
N ASN A 129 5.16 21.68 -1.26
CA ASN A 129 6.07 20.73 -0.64
C ASN A 129 6.52 19.61 -1.59
N LEU A 130 6.14 19.65 -2.87
CA LEU A 130 6.60 18.67 -3.85
C LEU A 130 8.05 18.99 -4.28
N PRO A 131 9.03 18.14 -3.95
CA PRO A 131 10.38 18.35 -4.46
C PRO A 131 10.34 18.20 -5.98
N THR A 132 10.88 19.17 -6.71
CA THR A 132 11.07 19.03 -8.14
C THR A 132 11.96 17.81 -8.38
N PRO A 133 11.50 16.79 -9.14
CA PRO A 133 12.33 15.64 -9.42
C PRO A 133 13.63 16.13 -10.10
N PRO A 134 14.79 15.54 -9.76
CA PRO A 134 16.03 15.89 -10.44
C PRO A 134 15.80 15.73 -11.95
N GLY A 135 15.90 16.85 -12.67
CA GLY A 135 15.62 16.89 -14.10
C GLY A 135 16.45 15.84 -14.85
N PRO A 136 16.04 15.47 -16.08
CA PRO A 136 16.78 14.50 -16.86
C PRO A 136 18.23 14.97 -16.95
N VAL A 137 19.15 14.22 -16.33
CA VAL A 137 20.58 14.46 -16.43
C VAL A 137 20.91 14.34 -17.91
N ARG A 138 21.04 15.49 -18.58
CA ARG A 138 21.46 15.57 -19.98
C ARG A 138 22.83 14.92 -20.02
N LYS A 139 22.90 13.67 -20.49
CA LYS A 139 24.17 13.02 -20.82
C LYS A 139 24.86 13.99 -21.77
N LYS A 140 25.96 14.62 -21.32
CA LYS A 140 26.83 15.36 -22.23
C LYS A 140 27.16 14.39 -23.37
N PRO A 141 27.05 14.80 -24.65
CA PRO A 141 27.57 13.99 -25.73
C PRO A 141 29.08 13.93 -25.54
N THR A 142 29.53 12.87 -24.86
CA THR A 142 30.95 12.54 -24.77
C THR A 142 31.37 12.18 -26.17
N GLY A 143 32.04 13.11 -26.84
CA GLY A 143 32.63 12.88 -28.14
C GLY A 143 33.53 11.65 -28.08
N SER A 144 33.27 10.70 -28.97
CA SER A 144 34.34 9.96 -29.63
C SER A 144 35.21 10.98 -30.39
N PRO A 145 36.54 10.82 -30.53
CA PRO A 145 37.22 9.57 -30.92
C PRO A 145 38.51 9.29 -30.11
N GLN A 146 39.09 8.08 -30.07
CA GLN A 146 39.99 7.54 -31.08
C GLN A 146 40.32 6.08 -30.73
N LEU A 147 40.29 5.21 -31.74
CA LEU A 147 40.82 3.86 -31.69
C LEU A 147 42.32 3.91 -31.38
N LYS A 148 42.75 3.20 -30.33
CA LYS A 148 44.13 2.74 -30.22
C LYS A 148 44.11 1.23 -30.07
N VAL A 149 44.35 0.56 -31.20
CA VAL A 149 44.69 -0.86 -31.25
C VAL A 149 46.00 -1.04 -30.49
N VAL A 150 45.97 -1.85 -29.43
CA VAL A 150 47.16 -2.54 -28.94
C VAL A 150 46.74 -3.96 -28.55
N ASN A 151 47.30 -4.93 -29.26
CA ASN A 151 47.17 -6.35 -28.98
C ASN A 151 47.93 -6.69 -27.70
N GLY A 152 47.30 -7.50 -26.84
CA GLY A 152 47.94 -8.09 -25.67
C GLY A 152 46.91 -8.92 -24.92
N ALA A 153 46.85 -10.21 -25.23
CA ALA A 153 45.99 -11.19 -24.60
C ALA A 153 46.19 -11.23 -23.09
N THR A 154 45.09 -11.31 -22.31
CA THR A 154 44.83 -12.41 -21.35
C THR A 154 43.35 -12.40 -20.98
N THR A 155 42.74 -13.56 -21.12
CA THR A 155 41.38 -13.97 -20.77
C THR A 155 41.08 -13.84 -19.29
N GLU A 156 39.91 -13.30 -18.93
CA GLU A 156 39.02 -13.91 -17.92
C GLU A 156 37.64 -13.21 -17.93
N THR A 157 36.71 -13.83 -18.67
CA THR A 157 35.28 -13.56 -18.64
C THR A 157 34.65 -14.23 -17.41
N VAL A 158 34.05 -13.45 -16.52
CA VAL A 158 33.09 -13.93 -15.52
C VAL A 158 31.70 -14.07 -16.18
N PRO A 159 31.12 -15.28 -16.29
CA PRO A 159 29.78 -15.46 -16.83
C PRO A 159 28.74 -15.47 -15.69
N TYR A 160 27.74 -14.59 -15.77
CA TYR A 160 26.52 -14.75 -14.98
C TYR A 160 25.73 -15.96 -15.53
N PRO A 161 25.30 -16.91 -14.68
CA PRO A 161 24.41 -17.98 -15.13
C PRO A 161 22.97 -17.46 -15.26
N ILE A 162 22.44 -17.54 -16.48
CA ILE A 162 21.01 -17.49 -16.77
C ILE A 162 20.46 -18.88 -16.44
N GLY A 163 19.69 -19.00 -15.36
CA GLY A 163 19.01 -20.24 -14.97
C GLY A 163 17.49 -20.10 -15.12
N PRO A 164 16.79 -21.12 -15.66
CA PRO A 164 15.37 -21.05 -15.99
C PRO A 164 14.45 -21.33 -14.79
N THR A 165 13.28 -20.72 -14.84
CA THR A 165 11.97 -21.13 -14.28
C THR A 165 11.91 -22.37 -13.38
N GLY A 166 11.35 -22.19 -12.17
CA GLY A 166 10.48 -23.18 -11.52
C GLY A 166 10.87 -23.58 -10.10
N VAL A 167 9.84 -23.58 -9.23
CA VAL A 167 9.69 -24.19 -7.88
C VAL A 167 10.30 -23.53 -6.62
N PRO A 168 9.60 -23.63 -5.47
CA PRO A 168 9.55 -22.58 -4.45
C PRO A 168 10.57 -22.75 -3.32
N TYR A 169 10.91 -21.61 -2.71
CA TYR A 169 11.80 -21.48 -1.57
C TYR A 169 11.18 -22.09 -0.30
N ARG A 170 11.77 -23.18 0.20
CA ARG A 170 11.54 -23.73 1.55
C ARG A 170 12.72 -23.29 2.44
N PRO A 171 12.51 -22.53 3.52
CA PRO A 171 13.60 -22.19 4.43
C PRO A 171 14.03 -23.44 5.21
N GLN A 172 15.28 -23.87 5.00
CA GLN A 172 15.94 -24.85 5.86
C GLN A 172 16.46 -24.14 7.12
N THR A 173 16.04 -24.64 8.28
CA THR A 173 16.61 -24.28 9.58
C THR A 173 18.06 -24.76 9.64
N ALA A 174 18.99 -23.81 9.81
CA ALA A 174 20.38 -24.11 10.07
C ALA A 174 20.51 -24.78 11.45
N THR A 175 20.85 -26.07 11.45
CA THR A 175 21.33 -26.77 12.64
C THR A 175 22.86 -26.80 12.54
N ASN A 176 23.51 -25.96 13.35
CA ASN A 176 24.94 -26.01 13.56
C ASN A 176 25.26 -27.27 14.37
N ARG A 177 26.04 -28.18 13.78
CA ARG A 177 26.59 -29.37 14.42
C ARG A 177 28.10 -29.21 14.44
N LEU A 178 28.67 -29.03 15.63
CA LEU A 178 30.09 -29.23 15.91
C LEU A 178 30.18 -30.22 17.07
N ASP A 179 31.07 -31.18 16.89
CA ASP A 179 31.31 -32.36 17.70
C ASP A 179 31.72 -32.08 19.15
N GLY A 180 31.41 -33.03 20.04
CA GLY A 180 31.92 -33.01 21.41
C GLY A 180 31.22 -33.99 22.36
N ASN A 181 31.52 -35.28 22.19
CA ASN A 181 31.45 -36.40 23.13
C ASN A 181 30.99 -36.10 24.59
N HIS A 182 30.03 -36.88 25.12
CA HIS A 182 30.07 -37.61 26.42
C HIS A 182 28.68 -38.17 26.81
N SER A 183 28.61 -39.51 26.91
CA SER A 183 27.80 -40.36 27.81
C SER A 183 26.28 -40.18 27.95
N VAL A 184 25.53 -41.20 27.47
CA VAL A 184 24.18 -41.58 27.94
C VAL A 184 24.32 -42.35 29.27
N PRO A 185 23.34 -42.32 30.19
CA PRO A 185 22.26 -43.31 30.10
C PRO A 185 20.85 -42.75 30.44
N ALA A 186 19.84 -43.26 29.72
CA ALA A 186 18.44 -43.34 30.20
C ALA A 186 18.31 -44.61 31.09
N PRO A 187 17.18 -44.94 31.76
CA PRO A 187 15.82 -44.38 31.66
C PRO A 187 15.08 -44.23 33.00
N HIS A 188 13.89 -43.60 33.03
CA HIS A 188 12.78 -44.09 33.84
C HIS A 188 11.43 -43.53 33.36
N ALA A 189 10.44 -44.42 33.34
CA ALA A 189 9.09 -44.27 32.84
C ALA A 189 8.18 -43.38 33.70
N ALA A 190 7.07 -42.89 33.13
CA ALA A 190 5.71 -43.04 33.68
C ALA A 190 4.67 -42.18 32.92
N PHE A 191 3.60 -42.85 32.47
CA PHE A 191 2.16 -42.50 32.56
C PHE A 191 1.73 -41.03 32.34
N GLY A 192 0.72 -40.67 31.53
CA GLY A 192 -0.35 -41.41 30.89
C GLY A 192 -1.47 -40.43 30.47
N SER A 193 -2.42 -40.96 29.67
CA SER A 193 -3.79 -40.46 29.46
C SER A 193 -4.05 -39.26 28.53
N ALA A 194 -4.53 -39.60 27.32
CA ALA A 194 -5.49 -38.82 26.54
C ALA A 194 -6.94 -39.32 26.82
N PRO A 195 -7.98 -38.86 26.11
CA PRO A 195 -8.67 -37.57 26.20
C PRO A 195 -10.17 -37.76 26.57
N ILE A 196 -10.89 -36.70 26.97
CA ILE A 196 -12.36 -36.74 27.06
C ILE A 196 -12.99 -35.66 26.17
N ARG A 197 -13.63 -36.15 25.09
CA ARG A 197 -14.71 -35.50 24.35
C ARG A 197 -16.01 -35.67 25.12
N ILE A 198 -16.78 -34.60 25.30
CA ILE A 198 -18.23 -34.70 25.58
C ILE A 198 -18.95 -33.62 24.77
N ASN A 199 -19.75 -34.07 23.80
CA ASN A 199 -20.86 -33.34 23.19
C ASN A 199 -22.14 -33.71 23.94
N PRO A 200 -23.09 -32.79 24.14
CA PRO A 200 -24.50 -33.17 24.26
C PRO A 200 -25.42 -32.20 23.44
N PRO A 201 -26.75 -32.41 23.35
CA PRO A 201 -27.38 -32.94 22.14
C PRO A 201 -28.47 -32.00 21.54
N TYR A 202 -28.82 -32.22 20.27
CA TYR A 202 -30.09 -31.74 19.68
C TYR A 202 -31.24 -32.70 20.02
N PRO A 203 -32.42 -32.16 20.36
CA PRO A 203 -33.70 -32.63 19.82
C PRO A 203 -34.43 -31.42 19.21
N GLY A 204 -35.32 -31.48 18.24
CA GLY A 204 -36.07 -32.55 17.60
C GLY A 204 -37.18 -31.84 16.82
N THR A 205 -37.46 -32.32 15.63
CA THR A 205 -38.59 -31.96 14.78
C THR A 205 -39.93 -32.08 15.51
N ASN A 206 -40.86 -31.14 15.30
CA ASN A 206 -42.27 -31.52 15.16
C ASN A 206 -43.10 -30.55 14.31
N ASN A 207 -43.95 -31.18 13.50
CA ASN A 207 -45.00 -30.61 12.67
C ASN A 207 -46.12 -29.97 13.51
N GLN A 208 -46.62 -28.81 13.07
CA GLN A 208 -48.03 -28.60 12.75
C GLN A 208 -48.19 -27.31 11.91
#